data_AF-N1ZVQ5-F1
#
_entry.id   AF-N1ZVQ5-F1
#
_cell.length_a   1.000
_cell.length_b   1.000
_cell.length_c   1.000
_cell.angle_alpha   90.00
_cell.angle_beta   90.00
_cell.angle_gamma   90.00
#
_symmetry.space_group_name_H-M   'P 1'
#
loop_
_entity.id
_entity.type
_entity.pdbx_description
1 polymer ?
#
loop_
_entity_poly.entity_id
_entity_poly.type
_entity_poly.pdbx_seq_one_letter_code
_entity_poly.pdbx_strand_id
1 'polypeptide(L)' 'MKNELSSVLNNGILSNPGDELYARITPTGRKVIKVKKNGKKASATQYKSGKTVYTFSS' A
#
# COMPACT_ATOMS: atom_id res chain seq x y z
N MET A 1 -16.70 -0.68 -8.47
CA MET A 1 -15.25 -0.46 -8.27
C MET A 1 -14.63 -1.74 -7.76
N LYS A 2 -14.09 -2.59 -8.65
CA LYS A 2 -13.25 -3.72 -8.24
C LYS A 2 -11.96 -3.15 -7.67
N ASN A 3 -11.69 -3.42 -6.40
CA ASN A 3 -10.55 -2.91 -5.66
C ASN A 3 -9.24 -3.27 -6.38
N GLU A 4 -8.56 -2.28 -6.94
CA GLU A 4 -7.18 -2.38 -7.46
C GLU A 4 -6.22 -3.03 -6.45
N LEU A 5 -6.55 -2.97 -5.15
CA LEU A 5 -5.78 -3.66 -4.11
C LEU A 5 -5.93 -5.19 -4.17
N SER A 6 -7.09 -5.70 -4.57
CA SER A 6 -7.35 -7.15 -4.63
C SER A 6 -6.56 -7.84 -5.75
N SER A 7 -6.33 -7.17 -6.89
CA SER A 7 -5.50 -7.72 -7.96
C SER A 7 -4.01 -7.79 -7.57
N VAL A 8 -3.55 -6.91 -6.69
CA VAL A 8 -2.18 -6.94 -6.14
C VAL A 8 -2.01 -8.05 -5.10
N LEU A 9 -3.06 -8.38 -4.34
CA LEU A 9 -3.02 -9.33 -3.23
C LEU A 9 -3.20 -10.81 -3.63
N ASN A 10 -3.75 -11.09 -4.82
CA ASN A 10 -4.04 -12.46 -5.27
C ASN A 10 -2.79 -13.35 -5.46
N ASN A 11 -1.58 -12.79 -5.50
CA ASN A 11 -0.30 -13.51 -5.58
C ASN A 11 0.56 -13.32 -4.31
N GLY A 12 -0.08 -13.05 -3.17
CA GLY A 12 0.60 -12.66 -1.95
C GLY A 12 1.00 -11.19 -1.96
N ILE A 13 1.06 -10.57 -0.78
CA ILE A 13 1.39 -9.15 -0.65
C ILE A 13 2.82 -8.85 -1.15
N LEU A 14 3.74 -9.79 -0.92
CA LEU A 14 5.12 -9.81 -1.39
C LEU A 14 5.35 -11.17 -2.05
N SER A 15 5.96 -11.20 -3.23
CA SER A 15 6.09 -12.44 -4.02
C SER A 15 7.53 -12.81 -4.34
N ASN A 16 8.44 -11.81 -4.38
CA ASN A 16 9.83 -12.00 -4.77
C ASN A 16 10.79 -11.54 -3.66
N PRO A 17 11.99 -12.13 -3.55
CA PRO A 17 13.05 -11.58 -2.70
C PRO A 17 13.35 -10.11 -3.05
N GLY A 18 13.42 -9.27 -2.03
CA GLY A 18 13.61 -7.82 -2.19
C GLY A 18 12.33 -7.00 -2.35
N ASP A 19 11.16 -7.65 -2.40
CA ASP A 19 9.88 -6.96 -2.18
C ASP A 19 9.78 -6.49 -0.72
N GLU A 20 9.22 -5.30 -0.50
CA GLU A 20 9.08 -4.71 0.83
C GLU A 20 7.64 -4.29 1.11
N LEU A 21 7.16 -4.55 2.34
CA LEU A 21 5.93 -3.97 2.88
C LEU A 21 6.25 -3.16 4.12
N TYR A 22 5.69 -1.96 4.18
CA TYR A 22 5.72 -1.11 5.35
C TYR A 22 4.30 -0.70 5.72
N ALA A 23 3.89 -0.99 6.95
CA ALA A 23 2.61 -0.58 7.49
C ALA A 23 2.80 0.15 8.82
N ARG A 24 2.07 1.25 9.02
CA ARG A 24 2.04 1.96 10.31
C ARG A 24 0.73 2.71 10.53
N ILE A 25 0.44 2.96 11.80
CA ILE A 25 -0.50 4.00 12.23
C ILE A 25 0.33 5.19 12.73
N THR A 26 0.09 6.39 12.22
CA THR A 26 0.78 7.60 12.68
C THR A 26 0.17 8.11 13.98
N PRO A 27 0.88 8.93 14.78
CA PRO A 27 0.31 9.57 15.97
C PRO A 27 -0.96 10.39 15.68
N THR A 28 -1.09 10.91 14.47
CA THR A 28 -2.29 11.63 13.99
C THR A 28 -3.44 10.71 13.53
N GLY A 29 -3.31 9.39 13.71
CA GLY A 29 -4.32 8.39 13.37
C GLY A 29 -4.40 8.05 11.87
N ARG A 30 -3.40 8.43 11.06
CA ARG A 30 -3.36 8.03 9.64
C ARG A 30 -2.89 6.58 9.55
N LYS A 31 -3.58 5.77 8.75
CA LYS A 31 -3.15 4.41 8.44
C LYS A 31 -2.42 4.43 7.11
N VAL A 32 -1.16 4.01 7.11
CA VAL A 32 -0.29 4.06 5.93
C VAL A 32 0.17 2.64 5.62
N ILE A 33 0.02 2.23 4.37
CA ILE A 33 0.66 1.06 3.79
C ILE A 33 1.52 1.51 2.60
N LYS A 34 2.73 0.96 2.50
CA LYS A 34 3.62 1.13 1.37
C LYS A 34 4.09 -0.26 0.92
N VAL A 35 4.12 -0.48 -0.38
CA VAL A 35 4.58 -1.72 -1.00
C VAL A 35 5.62 -1.34 -2.05
N LYS A 36 6.72 -2.07 -2.08
CA LYS A 36 7.74 -1.99 -3.12
C LYS A 36 7.83 -3.38 -3.76
N LYS A 37 7.60 -3.45 -5.07
CA LYS A 37 7.61 -4.69 -5.83
C LYS A 37 8.30 -4.49 -7.16
N ASN A 38 9.33 -5.29 -7.45
CA ASN A 38 10.12 -5.18 -8.70
C ASN A 38 10.52 -3.73 -9.04
N GLY A 39 11.01 -2.97 -8.06
CA GLY A 39 11.40 -1.56 -8.22
C GLY A 39 10.25 -0.54 -8.16
N LYS A 40 9.01 -0.95 -8.42
CA LYS A 40 7.82 -0.09 -8.37
C LYS A 40 7.36 0.12 -6.93
N LYS A 41 6.90 1.33 -6.62
CA LYS A 41 6.39 1.69 -5.28
C LYS A 41 4.91 2.05 -5.37
N ALA A 42 4.10 1.47 -4.49
CA ALA A 42 2.71 1.84 -4.28
C ALA A 42 2.51 2.19 -2.80
N SER A 43 1.61 3.12 -2.51
CA SER A 43 1.20 3.39 -1.14
C SER A 43 -0.26 3.79 -1.06
N ALA A 44 -0.89 3.48 0.06
CA ALA A 44 -2.20 3.97 0.42
C ALA A 44 -2.14 4.61 1.80
N THR A 45 -2.70 5.81 1.92
CA THR A 45 -2.86 6.53 3.18
C THR A 45 -4.32 6.79 3.44
N GLN A 46 -4.86 6.19 4.49
CA GLN A 46 -6.18 6.51 5.02
C GLN A 46 -6.04 7.55 6.13
N TYR A 47 -6.69 8.68 5.94
CA TYR A 47 -6.77 9.76 6.93
C TYR A 47 -7.84 9.44 7.97
N LYS A 48 -7.77 10.10 9.14
CA LYS A 48 -8.78 9.97 10.21
C LYS A 48 -10.21 10.29 9.73
N SER A 49 -10.35 11.14 8.71
CA SER A 49 -11.63 11.46 8.06
C SER A 49 -12.21 10.32 7.21
N GLY A 50 -11.49 9.21 7.03
CA GLY A 50 -11.88 8.11 6.13
C GLY A 50 -11.41 8.29 4.68
N LYS A 51 -10.96 9.50 4.29
CA LYS A 51 -10.38 9.74 2.97
C LYS A 51 -9.16 8.84 2.76
N THR A 52 -9.11 8.14 1.63
CA THR A 52 -7.96 7.31 1.23
C THR A 52 -7.29 7.93 0.02
N VAL A 53 -5.97 8.09 0.09
CA VAL A 53 -5.14 8.58 -1.01
C VAL A 53 -4.20 7.47 -1.44
N TYR A 54 -4.20 7.17 -2.74
CA TYR A 54 -3.32 6.20 -3.36
C TYR A 54 -2.20 6.94 -4.10
N THR A 55 -0.98 6.40 -4.03
CA THR A 55 0.18 6.94 -4.74
C THR A 55 0.95 5.81 -5.36
N PHE A 56 1.28 5.96 -6.64
CA PHE A 56 2.04 5.00 -7.43
C PHE A 56 3.26 5.72 -8.00
N SER A 57 4.45 5.17 -7.81
CA SER A 57 5.70 5.65 -8.39
C SER A 57 6.36 4.48 -9.11
N SER A 58 6.71 4.71 -10.38
CA SER A 58 7.59 3.81 -11.13
C SER A 58 9.06 4.14 -10.82
#